data_AF-A0A0D2PDV3-F1
#
_entry.id   AF-A0A0D2PDV3-F1
#
_cell.length_a   1.000
_cell.length_b   1.000
_cell.length_c   1.000
_cell.angle_alpha   90.00
_cell.angle_beta   90.00
_cell.angle_gamma   90.00
#
_symmetry.space_group_name_H-M   'P 1'
#
loop_
_entity.id
_entity.type
_entity.pdbx_description
1 polymer ?
#
loop_
_entity_poly.entity_id
_entity_poly.type
_entity_poly.pdbx_seq_one_letter_code
_entity_poly.pdbx_strand_id
1 'polypeptide(L)'
;MHAKEENLSIANDSDVILIHSPVDISKVEASDTVQSYLSTSNSSKRTRLSANLDAGTCGRSGHLVSADTTLPTTYSHPVRRDFLDCLWGLFTWLVPLTPGRNSQRWDRSCLTATLKFLLLLYCGFSCVVGTTGFYSRILRPVSTPTLTGLQEKDYANSRTMERYLTRSLVPSTLRLEPFVFSRSNQANDSVTICTWLTDMELHLLPTWSVNWHDFMSLVVVTAIMPASPSHADLLKVIQQSIPPRLIAGTSVHILHIGDNHIKSPNLYLNLAKTFASTEWILIYPGDFSRPLSRKISDAIPRERGDSGVYIFAANTDGYPFPALSPLLLQSKRDFWCTERHFSGVSRDFDWNECLWQVSLETTGNFDVVNMPAEIARQEEIAPAEQ
;
A
#
# COMPACT_ATOMS: atom_id res chain seq x y z
N MET A 1 -16.07 30.57 -68.37
CA MET A 1 -16.39 30.59 -66.93
C MET A 1 -16.06 29.22 -66.37
N HIS A 2 -14.87 29.09 -65.80
CA HIS A 2 -14.34 27.83 -65.26
C HIS A 2 -14.84 27.62 -63.83
N ALA A 3 -15.49 26.50 -63.57
CA ALA A 3 -15.74 25.99 -62.23
C ALA A 3 -14.51 25.20 -61.79
N LYS A 4 -14.01 25.49 -60.58
CA LYS A 4 -12.88 24.82 -59.94
C LYS A 4 -13.45 24.00 -58.79
N GLU A 5 -13.56 22.69 -59.00
CA GLU A 5 -13.86 21.70 -57.95
C GLU A 5 -12.57 21.43 -57.15
N GLU A 6 -12.58 21.80 -55.86
CA GLU A 6 -11.57 21.40 -54.90
C GLU A 6 -12.01 20.09 -54.23
N ASN A 7 -11.40 18.98 -54.65
CA ASN A 7 -11.48 17.70 -53.97
C ASN A 7 -10.55 17.71 -52.76
N LEU A 8 -11.13 17.81 -51.56
CA LEU A 8 -10.43 17.67 -50.30
C LEU A 8 -10.25 16.17 -50.00
N SER A 9 -9.06 15.62 -50.28
CA SER A 9 -8.71 14.25 -49.90
C SER A 9 -8.39 14.20 -48.40
N ILE A 10 -9.31 13.62 -47.62
CA ILE A 10 -9.05 13.26 -46.23
C ILE A 10 -8.13 12.02 -46.27
N ALA A 11 -6.86 12.22 -45.91
CA ALA A 11 -5.92 11.13 -45.74
C ALA A 11 -6.32 10.33 -44.50
N ASN A 12 -6.70 9.06 -44.70
CA ASN A 12 -6.80 8.07 -43.64
C ASN A 12 -5.39 7.80 -43.12
N ASP A 13 -5.04 8.46 -42.03
CA ASP A 13 -3.82 8.18 -41.29
C ASP A 13 -3.92 6.79 -40.67
N SER A 14 -2.93 5.96 -40.95
CA SER A 14 -3.00 4.51 -40.78
C SER A 14 -2.81 4.12 -39.32
N ASP A 15 -3.70 3.29 -38.80
CA ASP A 15 -3.58 2.66 -37.49
C ASP A 15 -2.26 1.86 -37.39
N VAL A 16 -1.26 2.44 -36.73
CA VAL A 16 -0.04 1.73 -36.34
C VAL A 16 -0.35 0.90 -35.11
N ILE A 17 -0.72 -0.36 -35.32
CA ILE A 17 -0.79 -1.37 -34.26
C ILE A 17 0.65 -1.75 -33.90
N LEU A 18 1.20 -1.12 -32.86
CA LEU A 18 2.48 -1.53 -32.27
C LEU A 18 2.30 -2.88 -31.56
N ILE A 19 2.79 -3.94 -32.18
CA ILE A 19 2.84 -5.28 -31.59
C ILE A 19 3.94 -5.28 -30.52
N HIS A 20 3.57 -5.04 -29.26
CA HIS A 20 4.49 -5.19 -28.13
C HIS A 20 4.68 -6.67 -27.79
N SER A 21 5.94 -7.08 -27.59
CA SER A 21 6.25 -8.43 -27.11
C SER A 21 5.69 -8.62 -25.69
N PRO A 22 4.98 -9.72 -25.40
CA PRO A 22 4.48 -9.99 -24.06
C PRO A 22 5.66 -10.10 -23.08
N VAL A 23 5.51 -9.50 -21.90
CA VAL A 23 6.48 -9.63 -20.81
C VAL A 23 6.19 -10.94 -20.08
N ASP A 24 7.06 -11.92 -20.26
CA ASP A 24 6.97 -13.21 -19.58
C ASP A 24 7.50 -13.09 -18.14
N ILE A 25 6.58 -12.91 -17.18
CA ILE A 25 6.90 -12.77 -15.75
C ILE A 25 7.26 -14.13 -15.12
N SER A 26 7.04 -15.25 -15.84
CA SER A 26 7.27 -16.60 -15.30
C SER A 26 8.75 -16.99 -15.12
N LYS A 27 9.67 -16.27 -15.76
CA LYS A 27 11.12 -16.58 -15.76
C LYS A 27 11.91 -15.87 -14.66
N VAL A 28 11.24 -15.15 -13.78
CA VAL A 28 11.89 -14.44 -12.69
C VAL A 28 11.95 -15.37 -11.50
N GLU A 29 13.12 -15.98 -11.30
CA GLU A 29 13.37 -16.85 -10.16
C GLU A 29 13.06 -16.10 -8.85
N ALA A 30 12.10 -16.63 -8.10
CA ALA A 30 11.85 -16.23 -6.73
C ALA A 30 13.14 -16.48 -5.92
N SER A 31 13.83 -15.41 -5.55
CA SER A 31 14.97 -15.52 -4.64
C SER A 31 14.42 -15.84 -3.26
N ASP A 32 14.58 -17.11 -2.90
CA ASP A 32 14.16 -17.72 -1.65
C ASP A 32 14.72 -17.02 -0.39
N THR A 33 13.89 -17.08 0.67
CA THR A 33 14.23 -17.09 2.10
C THR A 33 14.65 -15.79 2.79
N VAL A 34 13.74 -15.21 3.59
CA VAL A 34 13.86 -15.08 5.07
C VAL A 34 12.45 -14.93 5.66
N GLN A 35 11.75 -16.03 5.95
CA GLN A 35 10.61 -16.03 6.88
C GLN A 35 10.43 -17.43 7.47
N SER A 36 10.91 -17.65 8.70
CA SER A 36 10.37 -18.68 9.59
C SER A 36 10.96 -18.64 11.01
N TYR A 37 10.85 -17.54 11.76
CA TYR A 37 10.92 -17.64 13.24
C TYR A 37 10.14 -16.49 13.85
N LEU A 38 8.87 -16.73 14.18
CA LEU A 38 8.13 -16.16 15.32
C LEU A 38 6.64 -16.46 15.13
N SER A 39 6.17 -17.59 15.69
CA SER A 39 4.91 -17.68 16.46
C SER A 39 4.47 -19.13 16.60
N THR A 40 5.13 -19.87 17.49
CA THR A 40 4.47 -20.95 18.25
C THR A 40 4.99 -20.91 19.68
N SER A 41 4.37 -20.09 20.52
CA SER A 41 4.40 -20.33 21.96
C SER A 41 3.07 -19.90 22.57
N ASN A 42 2.27 -20.92 22.87
CA ASN A 42 1.12 -20.87 23.75
C ASN A 42 1.44 -20.05 25.01
N SER A 43 0.70 -18.96 25.24
CA SER A 43 0.65 -18.32 26.55
C SER A 43 -0.80 -18.27 27.01
N SER A 44 -1.26 -19.39 27.58
CA SER A 44 -2.41 -19.40 28.45
C SER A 44 -2.01 -18.80 29.80
N LYS A 45 -2.21 -17.49 30.00
CA LYS A 45 -2.27 -16.91 31.35
C LYS A 45 -3.30 -15.79 31.39
N ARG A 46 -4.53 -16.25 31.61
CA ARG A 46 -5.72 -15.50 31.98
C ARG A 46 -5.48 -14.80 33.32
N THR A 47 -5.18 -13.50 33.30
CA THR A 47 -5.27 -12.65 34.49
C THR A 47 -6.74 -12.34 34.74
N ARG A 48 -7.29 -12.90 35.82
CA ARG A 48 -8.58 -12.49 36.39
C ARG A 48 -8.38 -11.12 37.04
N LEU A 49 -9.04 -10.10 36.52
CA LEU A 49 -9.29 -8.86 37.26
C LEU A 49 -10.55 -9.08 38.10
N SER A 50 -10.40 -8.96 39.41
CA SER A 50 -11.50 -8.95 40.37
C SER A 50 -12.30 -7.66 40.20
N ALA A 51 -13.59 -7.80 39.94
CA ALA A 51 -14.56 -6.72 40.09
C ALA A 51 -14.89 -6.57 41.58
N ASN A 52 -14.46 -5.48 42.20
CA ASN A 52 -15.09 -4.98 43.41
C ASN A 52 -16.03 -3.84 42.99
N LEU A 53 -17.30 -4.19 42.86
CA LEU A 53 -18.41 -3.25 42.96
C LEU A 53 -18.65 -3.02 44.45
N ASP A 54 -18.41 -1.81 44.94
CA ASP A 54 -19.09 -1.32 46.14
C ASP A 54 -19.90 -0.09 45.77
N ALA A 55 -21.21 -0.25 45.97
CA ALA A 55 -22.24 0.75 45.79
C ALA A 55 -22.14 1.80 46.90
N GLY A 56 -22.39 3.05 46.51
CA GLY A 56 -22.17 4.21 47.36
C GLY A 56 -23.15 4.36 48.52
N THR A 57 -22.81 5.29 49.41
CA THR A 57 -23.79 6.06 50.18
C THR A 57 -23.21 7.44 50.54
N CYS A 58 -24.05 8.45 50.40
CA CYS A 58 -23.84 9.89 50.63
C CYS A 58 -23.23 10.26 51.99
N GLY A 59 -22.52 11.40 52.02
CA GLY A 59 -22.34 12.14 53.28
C GLY A 59 -21.32 13.28 53.30
N ARG A 60 -21.73 14.47 52.84
CA ARG A 60 -21.62 15.79 53.52
C ARG A 60 -20.27 16.31 54.10
N SER A 61 -20.04 17.59 53.78
CA SER A 61 -19.32 18.65 54.54
C SER A 61 -17.79 18.77 54.45
N GLY A 62 -17.39 19.76 53.64
CA GLY A 62 -16.50 20.89 53.94
C GLY A 62 -15.29 20.71 54.87
N HIS A 63 -14.10 20.96 54.33
CA HIS A 63 -13.09 21.76 55.02
C HIS A 63 -12.12 22.38 54.02
N LEU A 64 -11.98 23.71 54.09
CA LEU A 64 -10.89 24.48 53.50
C LEU A 64 -9.57 24.05 54.15
N VAL A 65 -8.61 23.59 53.35
CA VAL A 65 -7.19 23.58 53.73
C VAL A 65 -6.38 24.04 52.53
N SER A 66 -5.82 25.23 52.69
CA SER A 66 -4.75 25.80 51.88
C SER A 66 -3.50 24.95 52.09
N ALA A 67 -2.87 24.48 51.01
CA ALA A 67 -1.57 23.83 51.08
C ALA A 67 -0.67 24.38 49.96
N ASP A 68 0.43 24.96 50.40
CA ASP A 68 1.51 25.56 49.62
C ASP A 68 2.07 24.62 48.55
N THR A 69 2.09 25.11 47.31
CA THR A 69 2.83 24.52 46.20
C THR A 69 4.25 25.11 46.16
N THR A 70 5.11 24.64 47.06
CA THR A 70 6.57 24.83 46.89
C THR A 70 7.07 23.85 45.84
N LEU A 71 7.65 24.40 44.75
CA LEU A 71 8.33 23.66 43.69
C LEU A 71 9.41 22.72 44.27
N PRO A 72 9.50 21.46 43.81
CA PRO A 72 10.70 20.67 44.03
C PRO A 72 11.78 21.14 43.07
N THR A 73 12.85 21.60 43.69
CA THR A 73 14.16 21.89 43.12
C THR A 73 14.71 20.70 42.33
N THR A 74 15.35 21.06 41.24
CA THR A 74 16.14 20.28 40.30
C THR A 74 17.02 19.23 40.98
N TYR A 75 16.63 17.96 40.88
CA TYR A 75 17.48 16.82 41.23
C TYR A 75 18.30 16.40 40.00
N SER A 76 19.53 16.90 39.91
CA SER A 76 20.54 16.38 38.99
C SER A 76 21.12 15.08 39.57
N HIS A 77 20.55 13.94 39.21
CA HIS A 77 21.14 12.64 39.52
C HIS A 77 22.32 12.35 38.57
N PRO A 78 23.51 11.99 39.09
CA PRO A 78 24.63 11.54 38.28
C PRO A 78 24.44 10.07 37.89
N VAL A 79 23.58 9.79 36.91
CA VAL A 79 23.28 8.43 36.40
C VAL A 79 24.52 7.74 35.76
N ARG A 80 25.66 8.43 35.66
CA ARG A 80 26.85 7.92 34.95
C ARG A 80 27.79 7.06 35.80
N ARG A 81 27.70 7.08 37.14
CA ARG A 81 28.60 6.28 38.01
C ARG A 81 28.05 4.90 38.37
N ASP A 82 26.75 4.79 38.65
CA ASP A 82 26.15 3.51 39.08
C ASP A 82 26.21 2.40 38.01
N PHE A 83 26.21 2.77 36.73
CA PHE A 83 26.33 1.81 35.63
C PHE A 83 27.75 1.21 35.53
N LEU A 84 28.79 2.02 35.80
CA LEU A 84 30.17 1.55 35.75
C LEU A 84 30.52 0.68 36.96
N ASP A 85 29.98 1.00 38.13
CA ASP A 85 30.16 0.17 39.34
C ASP A 85 29.43 -1.18 39.21
N CYS A 86 28.28 -1.21 38.54
CA CYS A 86 27.58 -2.46 38.22
C CYS A 86 28.34 -3.33 37.20
N LEU A 87 29.00 -2.70 36.21
CA LEU A 87 29.86 -3.41 35.25
C LEU A 87 31.15 -3.92 35.90
N TRP A 88 31.72 -3.17 36.84
CA TRP A 88 32.91 -3.57 37.58
C TRP A 88 32.63 -4.73 38.56
N GLY A 89 31.44 -4.73 39.19
CA GLY A 89 30.93 -5.84 40.00
C GLY A 89 30.77 -7.15 39.21
N LEU A 90 30.40 -7.07 37.93
CA LEU A 90 30.32 -8.23 37.03
C LEU A 90 31.71 -8.77 36.66
N PHE A 91 32.71 -7.89 36.47
CA PHE A 91 34.08 -8.30 36.14
C PHE A 91 34.82 -8.96 37.31
N THR A 92 34.58 -8.49 38.53
CA THR A 92 35.19 -9.06 39.74
C THR A 92 34.65 -10.46 40.07
N TRP A 93 33.41 -10.79 39.67
CA TRP A 93 32.86 -12.15 39.78
C TRP A 93 33.44 -13.14 38.75
N LEU A 94 34.02 -12.66 37.65
CA LEU A 94 34.53 -13.51 36.57
C LEU A 94 35.98 -13.97 36.76
N VAL A 95 36.70 -13.44 37.75
CA VAL A 95 38.12 -13.75 37.97
C VAL A 95 38.35 -14.26 39.40
N PRO A 96 38.17 -15.58 39.66
CA PRO A 96 38.53 -16.17 40.94
C PRO A 96 40.05 -16.37 41.00
N LEU A 97 40.77 -15.37 41.50
CA LEU A 97 42.21 -15.44 41.82
C LEU A 97 42.42 -16.16 43.17
N THR A 98 42.10 -17.45 43.25
CA THR A 98 42.55 -18.29 44.36
C THR A 98 43.03 -19.63 43.83
N PRO A 99 44.36 -19.88 43.80
CA PRO A 99 44.91 -21.16 43.37
C PRO A 99 44.82 -22.15 44.54
N GLY A 100 43.78 -22.99 44.56
CA GLY A 100 43.60 -23.93 45.66
C GLY A 100 42.62 -25.05 45.34
N ARG A 101 43.13 -26.13 44.74
CA ARG A 101 42.63 -27.52 44.79
C ARG A 101 41.10 -27.72 44.90
N ASN A 102 40.45 -27.91 43.75
CA ASN A 102 39.51 -29.01 43.47
C ASN A 102 38.89 -28.80 42.07
N SER A 103 39.45 -29.49 41.08
CA SER A 103 39.30 -29.22 39.64
C SER A 103 37.99 -29.73 38.98
N GLN A 104 37.06 -30.35 39.71
CA GLN A 104 35.97 -31.09 39.05
C GLN A 104 34.56 -30.48 39.21
N ARG A 105 34.39 -29.42 40.01
CA ARG A 105 33.07 -28.79 40.27
C ARG A 105 32.89 -27.40 39.66
N TRP A 106 33.92 -26.89 38.98
CA TRP A 106 33.96 -25.52 38.45
C TRP A 106 33.33 -25.37 37.05
N ASP A 107 33.08 -26.46 36.33
CA ASP A 107 32.70 -26.36 34.91
C ASP A 107 31.30 -25.80 34.68
N ARG A 108 30.31 -26.08 35.55
CA ARG A 108 28.92 -25.67 35.29
C ARG A 108 28.63 -24.21 35.63
N SER A 109 29.20 -23.69 36.71
CA SER A 109 28.98 -22.31 37.13
C SER A 109 29.69 -21.31 36.21
N CYS A 110 30.90 -21.65 35.76
CA CYS A 110 31.63 -20.83 34.79
C CYS A 110 30.92 -20.81 33.43
N LEU A 111 30.49 -21.98 32.91
CA LEU A 111 29.74 -22.06 31.66
C LEU A 111 28.45 -21.24 31.68
N THR A 112 27.68 -21.31 32.77
CA THR A 112 26.42 -20.55 32.87
C THR A 112 26.64 -19.05 32.97
N ALA A 113 27.69 -18.60 33.66
CA ALA A 113 28.06 -17.18 33.70
C ALA A 113 28.51 -16.67 32.33
N THR A 114 29.38 -17.43 31.65
CA THR A 114 29.87 -17.09 30.30
C THR A 114 28.74 -17.07 29.29
N LEU A 115 27.81 -18.04 29.33
CA LEU A 115 26.64 -18.06 28.45
C LEU A 115 25.73 -16.85 28.66
N LYS A 116 25.47 -16.47 29.91
CA LYS A 116 24.67 -15.27 30.23
C LYS A 116 25.34 -14.00 29.72
N PHE A 117 26.65 -13.89 29.88
CA PHE A 117 27.43 -12.75 29.37
C PHE A 117 27.39 -12.67 27.84
N LEU A 118 27.57 -13.80 27.14
CA LEU A 118 27.46 -13.86 25.69
C LEU A 118 26.05 -13.49 25.19
N LEU A 119 25.00 -13.92 25.89
CA LEU A 119 23.62 -13.55 25.55
C LEU A 119 23.38 -12.04 25.72
N LEU A 120 23.90 -11.44 26.80
CA LEU A 120 23.80 -9.99 27.02
C LEU A 120 24.56 -9.20 25.95
N LEU A 121 25.78 -9.64 25.60
CA LEU A 121 26.55 -9.05 24.50
C LEU A 121 25.81 -9.16 23.17
N TYR A 122 25.24 -10.33 22.89
CA TYR A 122 24.44 -10.56 21.69
C TYR A 122 23.23 -9.63 21.63
N CYS A 123 22.43 -9.54 22.71
CA CYS A 123 21.29 -8.62 22.79
C CYS A 123 21.72 -7.16 22.61
N GLY A 124 22.82 -6.73 23.25
CA GLY A 124 23.36 -5.40 23.09
C GLY A 124 23.78 -5.10 21.65
N PHE A 125 24.51 -6.03 21.01
CA PHE A 125 24.94 -5.91 19.62
C PHE A 125 23.74 -5.89 18.66
N SER A 126 22.74 -6.76 18.86
CA SER A 126 21.51 -6.77 18.07
C SER A 126 20.72 -5.47 18.21
N CYS A 127 20.65 -4.89 19.41
CA CYS A 127 20.02 -3.57 19.61
C CYS A 127 20.79 -2.46 18.88
N VAL A 128 22.13 -2.45 18.94
CA VAL A 128 22.95 -1.45 18.23
C VAL A 128 22.83 -1.61 16.72
N VAL A 129 22.93 -2.83 16.18
CA VAL A 129 22.78 -3.07 14.73
C VAL A 129 21.36 -2.75 14.26
N GLY A 130 20.35 -3.14 15.03
CA GLY A 130 18.94 -2.86 14.72
C GLY A 130 18.64 -1.37 14.71
N THR A 131 19.07 -0.64 15.74
CA THR A 131 18.91 0.82 15.81
C THR A 131 19.71 1.54 14.73
N THR A 132 20.97 1.16 14.49
CA THR A 132 21.79 1.76 13.41
C THR A 132 21.19 1.49 12.02
N GLY A 133 20.68 0.28 11.79
CA GLY A 133 19.96 -0.08 10.56
C GLY A 133 18.66 0.71 10.38
N PHE A 134 17.91 0.92 11.46
CA PHE A 134 16.69 1.73 11.44
C PHE A 134 16.98 3.21 11.19
N TYR A 135 17.92 3.79 11.92
CA TYR A 135 18.31 5.20 11.76
C TYR A 135 18.99 5.47 10.43
N SER A 136 19.81 4.57 9.90
CA SER A 136 20.39 4.74 8.56
C SER A 136 19.35 4.68 7.43
N ARG A 137 18.19 4.05 7.65
CA ARG A 137 17.07 4.09 6.71
C ARG A 137 16.25 5.37 6.83
N ILE A 138 16.01 5.86 8.05
CA ILE A 138 15.26 7.11 8.29
C ILE A 138 16.08 8.34 7.89
N LEU A 139 17.37 8.35 8.23
CA LEU A 139 18.27 9.48 8.01
C LEU A 139 18.96 9.44 6.65
N ARG A 140 18.70 8.45 5.80
CA ARG A 140 19.12 8.55 4.41
C ARG A 140 18.35 9.72 3.82
N PRO A 141 19.01 10.86 3.51
CA PRO A 141 18.33 11.94 2.84
C PRO A 141 17.79 11.34 1.55
N VAL A 142 16.47 11.45 1.36
CA VAL A 142 15.82 11.16 0.08
C VAL A 142 16.63 11.94 -0.93
N SER A 143 17.48 11.22 -1.66
CA SER A 143 18.35 11.84 -2.65
C SER A 143 17.38 12.36 -3.68
N THR A 144 17.14 13.68 -3.64
CA THR A 144 16.33 14.37 -4.63
C THR A 144 16.85 13.93 -5.99
N PRO A 145 16.07 13.16 -6.76
CA PRO A 145 16.58 12.59 -7.99
C PRO A 145 16.96 13.75 -8.90
N THR A 146 18.27 13.91 -9.12
CA THR A 146 18.81 14.90 -10.04
C THR A 146 18.12 14.69 -11.38
N LEU A 147 17.38 15.72 -11.79
CA LEU A 147 16.54 15.73 -12.98
C LEU A 147 17.44 15.88 -14.21
N THR A 148 18.18 14.83 -14.55
CA THR A 148 19.00 14.77 -15.77
C THR A 148 18.53 13.60 -16.62
N GLY A 149 18.03 13.92 -17.82
CA GLY A 149 17.85 12.97 -18.92
C GLY A 149 16.47 12.32 -19.00
N LEU A 150 15.54 13.00 -19.67
CA LEU A 150 14.32 12.42 -20.23
C LEU A 150 14.70 11.64 -21.50
N GLN A 151 14.91 10.33 -21.36
CA GLN A 151 14.71 9.27 -22.36
C GLN A 151 15.39 8.03 -21.79
N GLU A 152 14.70 6.88 -21.76
CA GLU A 152 15.17 5.61 -21.14
C GLU A 152 14.97 5.50 -19.61
N LYS A 153 13.87 6.06 -19.09
CA LYS A 153 13.49 5.98 -17.65
C LYS A 153 12.38 4.97 -17.33
N ASP A 154 11.85 4.26 -18.32
CA ASP A 154 10.65 3.39 -18.15
C ASP A 154 10.94 1.93 -17.79
N TYR A 155 12.19 1.45 -17.88
CA TYR A 155 12.54 0.07 -17.50
C TYR A 155 12.87 -0.12 -16.01
N ALA A 156 13.22 0.96 -15.28
CA ALA A 156 13.52 0.86 -13.86
C ALA A 156 12.28 0.51 -13.01
N ASN A 157 11.09 0.92 -13.46
CA ASN A 157 9.82 0.53 -12.85
C ASN A 157 9.49 -0.95 -13.08
N SER A 158 9.98 -1.55 -14.18
CA SER A 158 9.74 -2.97 -14.47
C SER A 158 10.37 -3.87 -13.41
N ARG A 159 11.59 -3.60 -12.94
CA ARG A 159 12.25 -4.40 -11.89
C ARG A 159 11.60 -4.28 -10.52
N THR A 160 11.05 -3.12 -10.20
CA THR A 160 10.27 -2.93 -8.96
C THR A 160 8.96 -3.70 -9.07
N MET A 161 8.26 -3.60 -10.20
CA MET A 161 7.04 -4.36 -10.50
C MET A 161 7.30 -5.87 -10.46
N GLU A 162 8.40 -6.31 -11.05
CA GLU A 162 8.88 -7.69 -11.07
C GLU A 162 9.12 -8.22 -9.65
N ARG A 163 9.80 -7.43 -8.79
CA ARG A 163 9.99 -7.78 -7.36
C ARG A 163 8.69 -7.83 -6.56
N TYR A 164 7.68 -7.06 -6.93
CA TYR A 164 6.37 -7.09 -6.26
C TYR A 164 5.52 -8.25 -6.74
N LEU A 165 5.49 -8.51 -8.05
CA LEU A 165 4.80 -9.65 -8.66
C LEU A 165 5.40 -10.98 -8.20
N THR A 166 6.72 -11.02 -7.98
CA THR A 166 7.42 -12.21 -7.43
C THR A 166 7.33 -12.35 -5.92
N ARG A 167 7.05 -11.27 -5.17
CA ARG A 167 6.80 -11.34 -3.72
C ARG A 167 5.38 -11.75 -3.38
N SER A 168 4.42 -11.40 -4.23
CA SER A 168 3.11 -12.02 -4.19
C SER A 168 3.30 -13.49 -4.53
N LEU A 169 2.83 -14.41 -3.69
CA LEU A 169 2.96 -15.87 -3.81
C LEU A 169 2.25 -16.46 -5.05
N VAL A 170 2.04 -15.64 -6.07
CA VAL A 170 1.28 -15.95 -7.24
C VAL A 170 2.14 -16.86 -8.13
N PRO A 171 1.67 -18.09 -8.43
CA PRO A 171 2.35 -18.98 -9.35
C PRO A 171 2.58 -18.31 -10.70
N SER A 172 3.52 -18.86 -11.48
CA SER A 172 3.92 -18.55 -12.87
C SER A 172 2.80 -18.46 -13.92
N THR A 173 1.54 -18.43 -13.49
CA THR A 173 0.32 -18.38 -14.29
C THR A 173 -0.15 -16.97 -14.65
N LEU A 174 0.44 -15.91 -14.09
CA LEU A 174 0.09 -14.54 -14.49
C LEU A 174 0.88 -14.11 -15.72
N ARG A 175 0.16 -13.64 -16.72
CA ARG A 175 0.76 -13.00 -17.89
C ARG A 175 0.13 -11.64 -18.12
N LEU A 176 0.96 -10.62 -18.26
CA LEU A 176 0.53 -9.24 -18.46
C LEU A 176 0.84 -8.79 -19.88
N GLU A 177 -0.16 -8.25 -20.55
CA GLU A 177 -0.02 -7.56 -21.85
C GLU A 177 -0.26 -6.06 -21.61
N PRO A 178 0.81 -5.28 -21.37
CA PRO A 178 0.68 -3.85 -21.11
C PRO A 178 0.43 -3.07 -22.40
N PHE A 179 -0.28 -1.96 -22.30
CA PHE A 179 -0.44 -0.97 -23.39
C PHE A 179 -1.05 -1.55 -24.68
N VAL A 180 -2.02 -2.47 -24.54
CA VAL A 180 -2.78 -3.01 -25.67
C VAL A 180 -3.48 -1.87 -26.43
N PHE A 181 -3.97 -0.89 -25.67
CA PHE A 181 -4.32 0.42 -26.17
C PHE A 181 -3.53 1.43 -25.34
N SER A 182 -2.75 2.28 -26.00
CA SER A 182 -2.06 3.37 -25.34
C SER A 182 -2.01 4.57 -26.26
N ARG A 183 -2.54 5.68 -25.77
CA ARG A 183 -2.35 6.99 -26.36
C ARG A 183 -2.09 7.94 -25.21
N SER A 184 -0.88 8.48 -25.14
CA SER A 184 -0.48 9.36 -24.05
C SER A 184 0.12 10.62 -24.63
N ASN A 185 -0.67 11.69 -24.65
CA ASN A 185 -0.14 13.04 -24.60
C ASN A 185 -0.18 13.46 -23.13
N GLN A 186 0.99 13.55 -22.48
CA GLN A 186 1.05 13.95 -21.08
C GLN A 186 0.52 15.38 -20.91
N ALA A 187 -0.47 15.55 -20.03
CA ALA A 187 -0.91 16.85 -19.56
C ALA A 187 -0.57 16.99 -18.07
N ASN A 188 0.24 18.00 -17.73
CA ASN A 188 0.85 18.16 -16.40
C ASN A 188 -0.16 18.26 -15.24
N ASP A 189 -1.38 18.74 -15.51
CA ASP A 189 -2.38 18.97 -14.46
C ASP A 189 -3.48 17.90 -14.40
N SER A 190 -3.46 16.94 -15.31
CA SER A 190 -4.51 15.93 -15.41
C SER A 190 -4.37 14.81 -14.37
N VAL A 191 -5.49 14.14 -14.09
CA VAL A 191 -5.56 12.98 -13.18
C VAL A 191 -5.86 11.73 -13.99
N THR A 192 -5.14 10.64 -13.73
CA THR A 192 -5.45 9.32 -14.29
C THR A 192 -6.28 8.55 -13.29
N ILE A 193 -7.49 8.12 -13.66
CA ILE A 193 -8.24 7.16 -12.85
C ILE A 193 -7.66 5.77 -13.07
N CYS A 194 -7.23 5.13 -11.99
CA CYS A 194 -6.65 3.79 -11.97
C CYS A 194 -7.72 2.83 -11.47
N THR A 195 -8.15 1.91 -12.33
CA THR A 195 -9.21 0.97 -12.00
C THR A 195 -9.01 -0.35 -12.73
N TRP A 196 -9.82 -1.35 -12.37
CA TRP A 196 -9.78 -2.66 -13.00
C TRP A 196 -11.18 -3.25 -13.10
N LEU A 197 -11.39 -4.13 -14.08
CA LEU A 197 -12.64 -4.87 -14.27
C LEU A 197 -12.34 -6.23 -14.87
N THR A 198 -13.32 -7.14 -14.78
CA THR A 198 -13.27 -8.41 -15.51
C THR A 198 -13.75 -8.24 -16.95
N ASP A 199 -13.30 -9.12 -17.84
CA ASP A 199 -13.82 -9.19 -19.22
C ASP A 199 -15.36 -9.27 -19.29
N MET A 200 -16.00 -9.91 -18.31
CA MET A 200 -17.46 -9.99 -18.21
C MET A 200 -18.12 -8.63 -17.89
N GLU A 201 -17.42 -7.72 -17.22
CA GLU A 201 -17.92 -6.40 -16.79
C GLU A 201 -17.62 -5.29 -17.81
N LEU A 202 -16.92 -5.58 -18.91
CA LEU A 202 -16.56 -4.59 -19.93
C LEU A 202 -17.75 -3.79 -20.46
N HIS A 203 -18.91 -4.43 -20.57
CA HIS A 203 -20.15 -3.81 -21.03
C HIS A 203 -20.66 -2.68 -20.11
N LEU A 204 -20.20 -2.63 -18.85
CA LEU A 204 -20.55 -1.58 -17.88
C LEU A 204 -19.69 -0.32 -18.06
N LEU A 205 -18.51 -0.44 -18.68
CA LEU A 205 -17.54 0.65 -18.82
C LEU A 205 -18.12 1.92 -19.47
N PRO A 206 -18.93 1.87 -20.55
CA PRO A 206 -19.49 3.08 -21.15
C PRO A 206 -20.38 3.89 -20.20
N THR A 207 -21.22 3.18 -19.44
CA THR A 207 -22.16 3.77 -18.47
C THR A 207 -21.42 4.26 -17.23
N TRP A 208 -20.48 3.47 -16.73
CA TRP A 208 -19.66 3.82 -15.57
C TRP A 208 -18.87 5.10 -15.83
N SER A 209 -18.17 5.17 -16.96
CA SER A 209 -17.27 6.28 -17.30
C SER A 209 -17.98 7.52 -17.87
N VAL A 210 -19.32 7.58 -17.86
CA VAL A 210 -20.10 8.66 -18.50
C VAL A 210 -19.68 10.06 -18.03
N ASN A 211 -19.35 10.20 -16.75
CA ASN A 211 -18.97 11.46 -16.13
C ASN A 211 -17.45 11.65 -16.00
N TRP A 212 -16.64 10.68 -16.47
CA TRP A 212 -15.19 10.82 -16.49
C TRP A 212 -14.72 11.43 -17.81
N HIS A 213 -13.80 12.39 -17.73
CA HIS A 213 -13.31 13.15 -18.88
C HIS A 213 -11.78 13.21 -18.98
N ASP A 214 -11.07 12.74 -17.96
CA ASP A 214 -9.61 12.76 -17.91
C ASP A 214 -9.02 11.41 -18.34
N PHE A 215 -7.77 11.16 -17.97
CA PHE A 215 -7.02 9.96 -18.32
C PHE A 215 -7.51 8.76 -17.52
N MET A 216 -7.31 7.56 -18.07
CA MET A 216 -7.73 6.31 -17.45
C MET A 216 -6.66 5.25 -17.66
N SER A 217 -6.25 4.59 -16.58
CA SER A 217 -5.44 3.38 -16.62
C SER A 217 -6.33 2.22 -16.19
N LEU A 218 -6.69 1.40 -17.17
CA LEU A 218 -7.64 0.31 -17.01
C LEU A 218 -6.92 -1.04 -17.10
N VAL A 219 -7.06 -1.85 -16.06
CA VAL A 219 -6.64 -3.26 -16.09
C VAL A 219 -7.85 -4.15 -16.35
N VAL A 220 -7.83 -4.89 -17.46
CA VAL A 220 -8.83 -5.90 -17.79
C VAL A 220 -8.29 -7.26 -17.37
N VAL A 221 -8.99 -7.90 -16.44
CA VAL A 221 -8.62 -9.22 -15.92
C VAL A 221 -9.43 -10.28 -16.68
N THR A 222 -8.75 -11.29 -17.23
CA THR A 222 -9.39 -12.32 -18.04
C THR A 222 -8.74 -13.68 -17.85
N ALA A 223 -9.52 -14.76 -17.95
CA ALA A 223 -9.02 -16.13 -18.05
C ALA A 223 -8.74 -16.55 -19.50
N ILE A 224 -9.03 -15.68 -20.48
CA ILE A 224 -8.85 -15.96 -21.90
C ILE A 224 -7.35 -16.09 -22.20
N MET A 225 -6.98 -17.20 -22.84
CA MET A 225 -5.60 -17.45 -23.23
C MET A 225 -5.13 -16.44 -24.29
N PRO A 226 -3.93 -15.86 -24.14
CA PRO A 226 -3.33 -14.99 -25.15
C PRO A 226 -3.29 -15.64 -26.53
N ALA A 227 -3.46 -14.84 -27.58
CA ALA A 227 -3.43 -15.27 -29.00
C ALA A 227 -4.51 -16.30 -29.42
N SER A 228 -5.47 -16.63 -28.55
CA SER A 228 -6.65 -17.42 -28.94
C SER A 228 -7.64 -16.60 -29.79
N PRO A 229 -8.54 -17.23 -30.58
CA PRO A 229 -9.60 -16.50 -31.27
C PRO A 229 -10.48 -15.67 -30.33
N SER A 230 -10.80 -16.22 -29.15
CA SER A 230 -11.54 -15.50 -28.09
C SER A 230 -10.80 -14.26 -27.59
N HIS A 231 -9.46 -14.28 -27.59
CA HIS A 231 -8.67 -13.10 -27.26
C HIS A 231 -8.83 -12.01 -28.31
N ALA A 232 -8.81 -12.35 -29.61
CA ALA A 232 -9.05 -11.38 -30.67
C ALA A 232 -10.44 -10.75 -30.57
N ASP A 233 -11.46 -11.51 -30.15
CA ASP A 233 -12.80 -10.98 -29.92
C ASP A 233 -12.87 -10.10 -28.66
N LEU A 234 -12.17 -10.47 -27.58
CA LEU A 234 -12.00 -9.62 -26.40
C LEU A 234 -11.41 -8.25 -26.77
N LEU A 235 -10.36 -8.22 -27.60
CA LEU A 235 -9.75 -6.96 -28.05
C LEU A 235 -10.74 -6.05 -28.78
N LYS A 236 -11.61 -6.62 -29.61
CA LYS A 236 -12.67 -5.86 -30.29
C LYS A 236 -13.69 -5.33 -29.28
N VAL A 237 -14.11 -6.15 -28.31
CA VAL A 237 -15.04 -5.74 -27.26
C VAL A 237 -14.46 -4.60 -26.43
N ILE A 238 -13.19 -4.68 -26.04
CA ILE A 238 -12.48 -3.61 -25.33
C ILE A 238 -12.52 -2.32 -26.17
N GLN A 239 -12.13 -2.39 -27.45
CA GLN A 239 -12.12 -1.23 -28.34
C GLN A 239 -13.50 -0.59 -28.48
N GLN A 240 -14.56 -1.39 -28.53
CA GLN A 240 -15.95 -0.92 -28.64
C GLN A 240 -16.51 -0.38 -27.31
N SER A 241 -16.01 -0.87 -26.18
CA SER A 241 -16.49 -0.51 -24.84
C SER A 241 -15.90 0.80 -24.32
N ILE A 242 -14.77 1.25 -24.88
CA ILE A 242 -14.16 2.53 -24.51
C ILE A 242 -14.91 3.66 -25.21
N PRO A 243 -15.50 4.61 -24.46
CA PRO A 243 -16.17 5.76 -25.08
C PRO A 243 -15.22 6.55 -25.98
N PRO A 244 -15.67 7.03 -27.16
CA PRO A 244 -14.81 7.78 -28.08
C PRO A 244 -14.05 8.94 -27.46
N ARG A 245 -14.66 9.63 -26.49
CA ARG A 245 -14.05 10.75 -25.75
C ARG A 245 -12.83 10.34 -24.89
N LEU A 246 -12.76 9.08 -24.47
CA LEU A 246 -11.72 8.55 -23.59
C LEU A 246 -10.58 7.86 -24.35
N ILE A 247 -10.76 7.54 -25.64
CA ILE A 247 -9.76 6.81 -26.45
C ILE A 247 -8.37 7.47 -26.39
N ALA A 248 -8.31 8.81 -26.42
CA ALA A 248 -7.04 9.53 -26.44
C ALA A 248 -6.31 9.58 -25.09
N GLY A 249 -7.00 9.29 -23.98
CA GLY A 249 -6.45 9.34 -22.62
C GLY A 249 -6.53 8.01 -21.86
N THR A 250 -6.95 6.92 -22.51
CA THR A 250 -7.08 5.61 -21.88
C THR A 250 -5.90 4.72 -22.24
N SER A 251 -5.20 4.23 -21.23
CA SER A 251 -4.30 3.08 -21.34
C SER A 251 -5.01 1.83 -20.86
N VAL A 252 -4.98 0.78 -21.68
CA VAL A 252 -5.58 -0.52 -21.36
C VAL A 252 -4.49 -1.58 -21.26
N HIS A 253 -4.56 -2.35 -20.19
CA HIS A 253 -3.65 -3.42 -19.86
C HIS A 253 -4.47 -4.69 -19.65
N ILE A 254 -4.04 -5.81 -20.21
CA ILE A 254 -4.74 -7.09 -20.04
C ILE A 254 -3.92 -7.97 -19.13
N LEU A 255 -4.52 -8.41 -18.03
CA LEU A 255 -3.94 -9.37 -17.12
C LEU A 255 -4.63 -10.72 -17.33
N HIS A 256 -3.88 -11.67 -17.87
CA HIS A 256 -4.29 -13.04 -18.01
C HIS A 256 -4.06 -13.78 -16.69
N ILE A 257 -5.15 -14.24 -16.10
CA ILE A 257 -5.15 -15.10 -14.91
C ILE A 257 -5.42 -16.53 -15.34
N GLY A 258 -4.73 -17.50 -14.74
CA GLY A 258 -5.05 -18.92 -14.98
C GLY A 258 -6.43 -19.29 -14.41
N ASP A 259 -6.89 -20.52 -14.66
CA ASP A 259 -8.18 -21.05 -14.17
C ASP A 259 -8.32 -20.99 -12.64
N ASN A 260 -7.19 -20.94 -11.94
CA ASN A 260 -7.14 -20.64 -10.51
C ASN A 260 -7.36 -19.14 -10.34
N HIS A 261 -8.61 -18.70 -10.26
CA HIS A 261 -9.03 -17.30 -10.07
C HIS A 261 -8.33 -16.64 -8.87
N ILE A 262 -7.16 -16.03 -9.10
CA ILE A 262 -6.45 -15.27 -8.07
C ILE A 262 -7.25 -14.00 -7.83
N LYS A 263 -8.07 -13.96 -6.78
CA LYS A 263 -8.82 -12.76 -6.40
C LYS A 263 -7.90 -11.82 -5.63
N SER A 264 -7.24 -10.92 -6.35
CA SER A 264 -6.26 -9.98 -5.80
C SER A 264 -6.55 -8.56 -6.29
N PRO A 265 -7.58 -7.91 -5.74
CA PRO A 265 -8.04 -6.60 -6.23
C PRO A 265 -6.98 -5.50 -6.06
N ASN A 266 -6.20 -5.53 -4.98
CA ASN A 266 -5.17 -4.53 -4.74
C ASN A 266 -4.00 -4.70 -5.71
N LEU A 267 -3.66 -5.94 -6.10
CA LEU A 267 -2.68 -6.20 -7.15
C LEU A 267 -3.11 -5.53 -8.46
N TYR A 268 -4.38 -5.66 -8.85
CA TYR A 268 -4.88 -5.09 -10.11
C TYR A 268 -4.86 -3.56 -10.08
N LEU A 269 -5.25 -2.96 -8.95
CA LEU A 269 -5.17 -1.50 -8.76
C LEU A 269 -3.73 -0.99 -8.77
N ASN A 270 -2.80 -1.73 -8.16
CA ASN A 270 -1.38 -1.41 -8.19
C ASN A 270 -0.80 -1.47 -9.61
N LEU A 271 -1.23 -2.45 -10.42
CA LEU A 271 -0.87 -2.54 -11.84
C LEU A 271 -1.41 -1.32 -12.60
N ALA A 272 -2.69 -0.97 -12.42
CA ALA A 272 -3.28 0.23 -13.03
C ALA A 272 -2.51 1.50 -12.63
N LYS A 273 -2.18 1.65 -11.34
CA LYS A 273 -1.32 2.73 -10.83
C LYS A 273 0.03 2.78 -11.54
N THR A 274 0.68 1.63 -11.74
CA THR A 274 2.03 1.55 -12.32
C THR A 274 2.07 2.09 -13.75
N PHE A 275 0.98 1.90 -14.50
CA PHE A 275 0.88 2.35 -15.90
C PHE A 275 0.16 3.68 -16.09
N ALA A 276 -0.18 4.38 -15.00
CA ALA A 276 -0.82 5.67 -15.10
C ALA A 276 0.10 6.70 -15.81
N SER A 277 -0.48 7.48 -16.72
CA SER A 277 0.27 8.41 -17.58
C SER A 277 0.51 9.78 -16.95
N THR A 278 -0.11 10.08 -15.81
CA THR A 278 -0.09 11.40 -15.17
C THR A 278 0.59 11.38 -13.82
N GLU A 279 0.99 12.57 -13.33
CA GLU A 279 1.60 12.69 -12.01
C GLU A 279 0.61 12.39 -10.87
N TRP A 280 -0.68 12.64 -11.09
CA TRP A 280 -1.72 12.39 -10.09
C TRP A 280 -2.61 11.24 -10.51
N ILE A 281 -2.84 10.32 -9.59
CA ILE A 281 -3.57 9.09 -9.83
C ILE A 281 -4.72 8.99 -8.84
N LEU A 282 -5.91 8.70 -9.35
CA LEU A 282 -7.09 8.41 -8.56
C LEU A 282 -7.32 6.90 -8.59
N ILE A 283 -6.94 6.20 -7.55
CA ILE A 283 -7.23 4.77 -7.40
C ILE A 283 -8.71 4.63 -7.04
N TYR A 284 -9.47 3.99 -7.93
CA TYR A 284 -10.91 3.76 -7.78
C TYR A 284 -11.17 2.25 -7.62
N PRO A 285 -11.42 1.77 -6.38
CA PRO A 285 -11.66 0.36 -6.08
C PRO A 285 -13.12 -0.06 -6.29
N GLY A 286 -14.01 0.89 -6.56
CA GLY A 286 -15.47 0.71 -6.57
C GLY A 286 -15.98 -0.21 -7.68
N ASP A 287 -17.27 -0.50 -7.61
CA ASP A 287 -18.00 -1.30 -8.60
C ASP A 287 -18.38 -0.46 -9.84
N PHE A 288 -18.47 -1.11 -10.99
CA PHE A 288 -18.91 -0.58 -12.28
C PHE A 288 -20.43 -0.64 -12.46
N SER A 289 -21.16 -1.27 -11.55
CA SER A 289 -22.64 -1.32 -11.58
C SER A 289 -23.31 0.06 -11.50
N ARG A 290 -22.60 1.08 -10.99
CA ARG A 290 -23.10 2.45 -10.86
C ARG A 290 -22.25 3.43 -11.67
N PRO A 291 -22.85 4.47 -12.28
CA PRO A 291 -22.09 5.51 -12.95
C PRO A 291 -21.14 6.20 -11.97
N LEU A 292 -19.91 6.49 -12.44
CA LEU A 292 -18.96 7.29 -11.70
C LEU A 292 -19.59 8.64 -11.38
N SER A 293 -19.53 9.05 -10.13
CA SER A 293 -20.14 10.31 -9.70
C SER A 293 -19.38 11.49 -10.28
N ARG A 294 -20.09 12.41 -10.96
CA ARG A 294 -19.54 13.69 -11.42
C ARG A 294 -18.86 14.49 -10.31
N LYS A 295 -19.36 14.35 -9.07
CA LYS A 295 -18.81 15.04 -7.90
C LYS A 295 -17.37 14.61 -7.59
N ILE A 296 -16.94 13.41 -8.02
CA ILE A 296 -15.55 12.98 -7.82
C ILE A 296 -14.63 13.88 -8.63
N SER A 297 -14.89 14.07 -9.92
CA SER A 297 -14.11 14.95 -10.79
C SER A 297 -14.13 16.39 -10.30
N ASP A 298 -15.29 16.88 -9.85
CA ASP A 298 -15.43 18.24 -9.32
C ASP A 298 -14.71 18.44 -7.97
N ALA A 299 -14.55 17.37 -7.19
CA ALA A 299 -13.94 17.41 -5.87
C ALA A 299 -12.41 17.17 -5.89
N ILE A 300 -11.83 16.86 -7.05
CA ILE A 300 -10.37 16.79 -7.20
C ILE A 300 -9.78 18.18 -6.88
N PRO A 301 -8.91 18.29 -5.86
CA PRO A 301 -8.30 19.57 -5.51
C PRO A 301 -7.48 20.13 -6.66
N ARG A 302 -7.77 21.37 -7.05
CA ARG A 302 -6.96 22.12 -8.04
C ARG A 302 -5.61 22.50 -7.47
N GLU A 303 -5.62 22.95 -6.22
CA GLU A 303 -4.42 23.24 -5.44
C GLU A 303 -4.08 21.99 -4.64
N ARG A 304 -3.01 21.32 -5.06
CA ARG A 304 -2.52 20.13 -4.40
C ARG A 304 -1.57 20.54 -3.28
N GLY A 305 -2.03 20.39 -2.04
CA GLY A 305 -1.22 20.55 -0.84
C GLY A 305 -0.08 19.54 -0.72
N ASP A 306 0.82 19.83 0.21
CA ASP A 306 2.07 19.12 0.46
C ASP A 306 1.88 17.65 0.88
N SER A 307 0.69 17.33 1.42
CA SER A 307 0.33 15.97 1.87
C SER A 307 0.44 14.95 0.75
N GLY A 308 0.21 15.35 -0.52
CA GLY A 308 0.28 14.49 -1.69
C GLY A 308 -0.68 13.29 -1.71
N VAL A 309 -1.62 13.21 -0.75
CA VAL A 309 -2.52 12.08 -0.52
C VAL A 309 -3.88 12.59 -0.06
N TYR A 310 -4.92 12.20 -0.78
CA TYR A 310 -6.30 12.59 -0.53
C TYR A 310 -7.20 11.38 -0.50
N ILE A 311 -8.07 11.30 0.49
CA ILE A 311 -9.06 10.22 0.64
C ILE A 311 -10.45 10.81 0.44
N PHE A 312 -11.23 10.22 -0.46
CA PHE A 312 -12.59 10.64 -0.75
C PHE A 312 -13.54 9.89 0.19
N ALA A 313 -13.94 10.52 1.28
CA ALA A 313 -14.77 9.91 2.31
C ALA A 313 -15.94 10.81 2.69
N ALA A 314 -17.01 10.20 3.20
CA ALA A 314 -18.16 10.93 3.72
C ALA A 314 -18.19 10.88 5.25
N ASN A 315 -18.46 12.02 5.88
CA ASN A 315 -18.72 12.13 7.32
C ASN A 315 -17.60 11.61 8.24
N THR A 316 -16.36 11.61 7.79
CA THR A 316 -15.20 11.28 8.62
C THR A 316 -13.99 12.09 8.17
N ASP A 317 -13.15 12.49 9.12
CA ASP A 317 -11.88 13.19 8.87
C ASP A 317 -10.67 12.26 9.07
N GLY A 318 -10.89 10.97 9.35
CA GLY A 318 -9.84 9.99 9.60
C GLY A 318 -10.30 8.54 9.50
N TYR A 319 -9.36 7.62 9.66
CA TYR A 319 -9.66 6.19 9.65
C TYR A 319 -10.53 5.81 10.88
N PRO A 320 -11.55 4.94 10.73
CA PRO A 320 -11.91 4.16 9.53
C PRO A 320 -12.68 4.98 8.49
N PHE A 321 -12.42 4.69 7.22
CA PHE A 321 -13.13 5.29 6.09
C PHE A 321 -14.28 4.40 5.62
N PRO A 322 -15.26 4.95 4.89
CA PRO A 322 -16.26 4.14 4.18
C PRO A 322 -15.62 3.10 3.26
N ALA A 323 -16.28 1.95 3.10
CA ALA A 323 -15.85 0.89 2.19
C ALA A 323 -15.62 1.45 0.78
N LEU A 324 -14.58 0.96 0.11
CA LEU A 324 -14.23 1.33 -1.28
C LEU A 324 -14.01 2.85 -1.50
N SER A 325 -13.67 3.61 -0.44
CA SER A 325 -13.34 5.03 -0.56
C SER A 325 -12.18 5.26 -1.56
N PRO A 326 -12.36 6.08 -2.61
CA PRO A 326 -11.31 6.37 -3.57
C PRO A 326 -10.10 7.07 -2.93
N LEU A 327 -8.92 6.81 -3.49
CA LEU A 327 -7.64 7.35 -3.02
C LEU A 327 -6.94 8.12 -4.15
N LEU A 328 -6.73 9.42 -3.97
CA LEU A 328 -5.92 10.23 -4.90
C LEU A 328 -4.53 10.44 -4.31
N LEU A 329 -3.50 10.13 -5.08
CA LEU A 329 -2.12 10.31 -4.66
C LEU A 329 -1.22 10.72 -5.84
N GLN A 330 0.00 11.14 -5.52
CA GLN A 330 1.04 11.31 -6.53
C GLN A 330 1.61 9.95 -6.98
N SER A 331 1.74 9.76 -8.29
CA SER A 331 2.30 8.57 -8.94
C SER A 331 3.71 8.23 -8.43
N LYS A 332 4.52 9.26 -8.16
CA LYS A 332 5.90 9.11 -7.65
C LYS A 332 5.98 8.62 -6.20
N ARG A 333 4.87 8.56 -5.45
CA ARG A 333 4.89 8.00 -4.10
C ARG A 333 4.97 6.49 -4.16
N ASP A 334 5.92 5.95 -3.39
CA ASP A 334 6.13 4.52 -3.19
C ASP A 334 5.06 3.89 -2.28
N PHE A 335 3.81 4.32 -2.42
CA PHE A 335 2.67 3.73 -1.74
C PHE A 335 2.14 2.53 -2.53
N TRP A 336 2.01 1.37 -1.89
CA TRP A 336 1.52 0.15 -2.52
C TRP A 336 0.50 -0.52 -1.60
N CYS A 337 -0.69 -0.80 -2.14
CA CYS A 337 -1.69 -1.60 -1.44
C CYS A 337 -1.22 -3.05 -1.40
N THR A 338 -0.74 -3.52 -0.24
CA THR A 338 -0.30 -4.91 -0.13
C THR A 338 -1.50 -5.84 0.05
N GLU A 339 -1.44 -7.01 -0.58
CA GLU A 339 -2.39 -8.07 -0.28
C GLU A 339 -1.94 -8.76 1.02
N ARG A 340 -2.83 -8.83 2.00
CA ARG A 340 -2.60 -9.71 3.15
C ARG A 340 -3.00 -11.12 2.79
N HIS A 341 -2.44 -12.10 3.49
CA HIS A 341 -2.62 -13.54 3.22
C HIS A 341 -4.06 -14.05 3.41
N PHE A 342 -5.04 -13.17 3.60
CA PHE A 342 -6.47 -13.48 3.67
C PHE A 342 -7.14 -13.29 2.30
N SER A 343 -6.49 -13.75 1.24
CA SER A 343 -7.02 -13.66 -0.11
C SER A 343 -8.39 -14.34 -0.19
N GLY A 344 -9.41 -13.56 -0.55
CA GLY A 344 -10.74 -14.07 -0.88
C GLY A 344 -11.85 -13.84 0.14
N VAL A 345 -11.68 -12.98 1.15
CA VAL A 345 -12.81 -12.55 1.99
C VAL A 345 -13.76 -11.67 1.18
N SER A 346 -13.28 -10.50 0.73
CA SER A 346 -14.04 -9.56 -0.09
C SER A 346 -13.19 -8.35 -0.51
N ARG A 347 -13.61 -7.65 -1.59
CA ARG A 347 -12.87 -6.52 -2.17
C ARG A 347 -12.78 -5.33 -1.21
N ASP A 348 -13.87 -5.03 -0.51
CA ASP A 348 -13.98 -3.98 0.49
C ASP A 348 -13.03 -4.21 1.68
N PHE A 349 -12.89 -5.46 2.12
CA PHE A 349 -11.97 -5.84 3.20
C PHE A 349 -10.52 -5.61 2.80
N ASP A 350 -10.11 -6.12 1.63
CA ASP A 350 -8.76 -5.94 1.09
C ASP A 350 -8.43 -4.44 0.88
N TRP A 351 -9.42 -3.66 0.45
CA TRP A 351 -9.25 -2.22 0.27
C TRP A 351 -9.17 -1.45 1.59
N ASN A 352 -9.98 -1.81 2.59
CA ASN A 352 -9.93 -1.17 3.91
C ASN A 352 -8.58 -1.37 4.59
N GLU A 353 -7.98 -2.55 4.45
CA GLU A 353 -6.60 -2.82 4.89
C GLU A 353 -5.59 -1.92 4.16
N CYS A 354 -5.78 -1.67 2.86
CA CYS A 354 -4.95 -0.71 2.14
C CYS A 354 -5.09 0.71 2.72
N LEU A 355 -6.32 1.19 2.96
CA LEU A 355 -6.54 2.53 3.52
C LEU A 355 -5.99 2.66 4.96
N TRP A 356 -6.06 1.58 5.74
CA TRP A 356 -5.39 1.51 7.04
C TRP A 356 -3.87 1.66 6.90
N GLN A 357 -3.26 0.98 5.91
CA GLN A 357 -1.84 1.13 5.59
C GLN A 357 -1.50 2.56 5.15
N VAL A 358 -2.33 3.20 4.31
CA VAL A 358 -2.18 4.64 3.96
C VAL A 358 -2.11 5.47 5.22
N SER A 359 -3.09 5.30 6.12
CA SER A 359 -3.19 6.10 7.35
C SER A 359 -1.96 5.93 8.24
N LEU A 360 -1.36 4.75 8.29
CA LEU A 360 -0.14 4.50 9.06
C LEU A 360 1.10 5.09 8.40
N GLU A 361 1.27 4.90 7.10
CA GLU A 361 2.45 5.37 6.36
C GLU A 361 2.52 6.89 6.28
N THR A 362 1.36 7.56 6.24
CA THR A 362 1.29 9.02 6.30
C THR A 362 1.26 9.56 7.73
N THR A 363 1.23 8.71 8.76
CA THR A 363 1.07 9.13 10.17
C THR A 363 -0.18 9.99 10.41
N GLY A 364 -1.23 9.78 9.62
CA GLY A 364 -2.43 10.62 9.62
C GLY A 364 -2.32 11.91 8.82
N ASN A 365 -1.19 12.19 8.16
CA ASN A 365 -1.00 13.36 7.30
C ASN A 365 -1.52 13.10 5.88
N PHE A 366 -2.84 13.07 5.76
CA PHE A 366 -3.58 13.03 4.51
C PHE A 366 -4.73 14.02 4.58
N ASP A 367 -5.19 14.48 3.42
CA ASP A 367 -6.36 15.34 3.34
C ASP A 367 -7.61 14.50 3.06
N VAL A 368 -8.72 14.79 3.74
CA VAL A 368 -10.00 14.15 3.45
C VAL A 368 -10.86 15.07 2.60
N VAL A 369 -11.25 14.58 1.43
CA VAL A 369 -12.17 15.26 0.52
C VAL A 369 -13.57 14.79 0.87
N ASN A 370 -14.35 15.66 1.52
CA ASN A 370 -15.69 15.33 1.98
C ASN A 370 -16.62 15.08 0.79
N MET A 371 -17.06 13.83 0.64
CA MET A 371 -18.01 13.41 -0.39
C MET A 371 -19.39 13.21 0.22
N PRO A 372 -20.48 13.50 -0.52
CA PRO A 372 -21.82 13.16 -0.08
C PRO A 372 -21.94 11.66 0.24
N ALA A 373 -22.57 11.34 1.38
CA ALA A 373 -22.69 9.97 1.88
C ALA A 373 -23.28 8.98 0.87
N GLU A 374 -24.14 9.44 -0.05
CA GLU A 374 -24.71 8.64 -1.13
C GLU A 374 -23.66 8.07 -2.09
N ILE A 375 -22.54 8.76 -2.27
CA ILE A 375 -21.42 8.32 -3.11
C ILE A 375 -20.48 7.40 -2.32
N ALA A 376 -20.36 7.61 -1.01
CA ALA A 376 -19.53 6.79 -0.14
C ALA A 376 -20.20 5.45 0.27
N ARG A 377 -21.54 5.35 0.23
CA ARG A 377 -22.29 4.13 0.55
C ARG A 377 -22.60 3.30 -0.70
N GLN A 378 -21.61 3.01 -1.52
CA GLN A 378 -21.83 2.18 -2.71
C GLN A 378 -22.28 0.74 -2.39
N GLU A 379 -22.18 0.29 -1.15
CA GLU A 379 -22.42 -1.12 -0.77
C GLU A 379 -23.58 -1.38 0.21
N GLU A 380 -24.21 -0.36 0.79
CA GLU A 380 -25.27 -0.56 1.81
C GLU A 380 -26.67 -0.68 1.18
N ILE A 381 -26.83 -1.50 0.13
CA ILE A 381 -28.15 -2.03 -0.20
C ILE A 381 -28.30 -3.26 0.70
N ALA A 382 -28.99 -3.07 1.83
CA ALA A 382 -29.31 -4.14 2.75
C ALA A 382 -29.86 -5.36 1.98
N PRO A 383 -29.39 -6.60 2.26
CA PRO A 383 -29.95 -7.79 1.64
C PRO A 383 -31.46 -7.75 1.91
N ALA A 384 -32.24 -7.77 0.83
CA ALA A 384 -33.69 -7.87 0.95
C ALA A 384 -33.99 -9.10 1.81
N GLU A 385 -34.61 -8.90 2.98
CA GLU A 385 -35.16 -9.99 3.78
C GLU A 385 -36.05 -10.83 2.86
N GLN A 386 -35.60 -12.05 2.55
CA GLN A 386 -36.37 -13.09 1.87
C GLN A 386 -36.97 -14.05 2.89
#